data_AF-A0A914XX17-F1
#
_entry.id   AF-A0A914XX17-F1
#
_cell.length_a   1.000
_cell.length_b   1.000
_cell.length_c   1.000
_cell.angle_alpha   90.00
_cell.angle_beta   90.00
_cell.angle_gamma   90.00
#
_symmetry.space_group_name_H-M   'P 1'
#
loop_
_entity.id
_entity.type
_entity.pdbx_description
1 polymer ?
#
loop_
_entity_poly.entity_id
_entity_poly.type
_entity_poly.pdbx_seq_one_letter_code
_entity_poly.pdbx_strand_id
1 'polypeptide(L)'
;MYKEAGQWPEAYRIAKAHGGDVVPKHIAYFWAKSLGGDSAVKLLQRHGLLNDAIDLGVEKGEFDFVFELCRLGAKHKLPEVHVKYAEQLEDAGDFAKAEQFYLQANKAREVVLMYMHNQDWDSAERIAE
;
A
#
# COMPACT_ATOMS: atom_id res chain seq x y z
N MET A 1 -1.05 22.67 10.31
CA MET A 1 -0.05 22.35 11.36
C MET A 1 -0.72 21.51 12.44
N TYR A 2 -0.86 20.19 12.24
CA TYR A 2 -1.46 19.24 13.21
C TYR A 2 -0.38 18.37 13.86
N LYS A 3 0.70 19.01 14.32
CA LYS A 3 1.84 18.36 15.01
C LYS A 3 1.76 18.50 16.53
N GLU A 4 0.57 18.77 17.08
CA GLU A 4 0.38 18.84 18.53
C GLU A 4 -0.13 17.48 19.04
N ALA A 5 0.65 16.89 19.95
CA ALA A 5 0.56 15.51 20.44
C ALA A 5 -0.77 15.07 21.10
N GLY A 6 -1.81 15.91 21.07
CA GLY A 6 -3.16 15.63 21.59
C GLY A 6 -4.30 15.76 20.57
N GLN A 7 -4.05 16.24 19.34
CA GLN A 7 -5.12 16.49 18.37
C GLN A 7 -5.58 15.20 17.66
N TRP A 8 -4.68 14.26 17.38
CA TRP A 8 -5.04 13.01 16.70
C TRP A 8 -5.94 12.07 17.52
N PRO A 9 -5.66 11.81 18.81
CA PRO A 9 -6.53 10.97 19.63
C PRO A 9 -7.94 11.57 19.80
N GLU A 10 -8.06 12.87 20.07
CA GLU A 10 -9.36 13.52 20.22
C GLU A 10 -10.11 13.62 18.88
N ALA A 11 -9.41 13.93 17.78
CA ALA A 11 -10.02 13.92 16.45
C ALA A 11 -10.56 12.54 16.08
N TYR A 12 -9.81 11.47 16.39
CA TYR A 12 -10.26 10.10 16.18
C TYR A 12 -11.47 9.75 17.05
N ARG A 13 -11.48 10.20 18.32
CA ARG A 13 -12.61 10.00 19.24
C ARG A 13 -13.89 10.69 18.75
N ILE A 14 -13.79 11.96 18.35
CA ILE A 14 -14.91 12.75 17.82
C ILE A 14 -15.42 12.13 16.52
N ALA A 15 -14.52 11.73 15.62
CA ALA A 15 -14.90 11.08 14.38
C ALA A 15 -15.61 9.74 14.61
N LYS A 16 -15.19 8.95 15.59
CA LYS A 16 -15.89 7.71 15.92
C LYS A 16 -17.29 7.97 16.49
N ALA A 17 -17.48 9.08 17.19
CA ALA A 17 -18.76 9.47 17.77
C ALA A 17 -19.73 10.10 16.75
N HIS A 18 -19.21 10.86 15.76
CA HIS A 18 -20.04 11.72 14.90
C HIS A 18 -19.74 11.61 13.39
N GLY A 19 -18.64 10.98 12.98
CA GLY A 19 -18.11 11.00 11.61
C GLY A 19 -18.46 9.78 10.75
N GLY A 20 -19.29 8.86 11.24
CA GLY A 20 -19.59 7.60 10.54
C GLY A 20 -18.36 6.69 10.40
N ASP A 21 -18.42 5.68 9.52
CA ASP A 21 -17.36 4.67 9.42
C ASP A 21 -16.14 5.12 8.59
N VAL A 22 -16.30 6.15 7.75
CA VAL A 22 -15.26 6.57 6.79
C VAL A 22 -14.27 7.56 7.41
N VAL A 23 -14.76 8.54 8.18
CA VAL A 23 -13.93 9.61 8.75
C VAL A 23 -12.89 9.10 9.76
N PRO A 24 -13.23 8.17 10.69
CA PRO A 24 -12.25 7.59 11.62
C PRO A 24 -11.11 6.86 10.91
N LYS A 25 -11.40 6.16 9.80
CA LYS A 25 -10.38 5.45 9.00
C LYS A 25 -9.37 6.43 8.42
N HIS A 26 -9.85 7.53 7.84
CA HIS A 26 -8.99 8.58 7.29
C HIS A 26 -8.14 9.26 8.37
N ILE A 27 -8.72 9.58 9.53
CA ILE A 27 -7.98 10.19 10.64
C ILE A 27 -6.93 9.23 11.19
N ALA A 28 -7.27 7.96 11.37
CA ALA A 28 -6.32 6.93 11.80
C ALA A 28 -5.17 6.77 10.80
N TYR A 29 -5.45 6.82 9.49
CA TYR A 29 -4.43 6.80 8.45
C TYR A 29 -3.45 7.98 8.57
N PHE A 30 -3.97 9.21 8.64
CA PHE A 30 -3.10 10.39 8.77
C PHE A 30 -2.34 10.43 10.10
N TRP A 31 -2.96 9.95 11.17
CA TRP A 31 -2.30 9.80 12.46
C TRP A 31 -1.16 8.78 12.36
N ALA A 32 -1.40 7.60 11.80
CA ALA A 32 -0.39 6.58 11.56
C ALA A 32 0.76 7.12 10.69
N LYS A 33 0.45 7.82 9.61
CA LYS A 33 1.44 8.47 8.74
C LYS A 33 2.29 9.52 9.46
N SER A 34 1.71 10.24 10.42
CA SER A 34 2.45 11.20 11.24
C SER A 34 3.41 10.56 12.24
N LEU A 35 3.15 9.30 12.64
CA LEU A 35 3.99 8.54 13.56
C LEU A 35 5.09 7.75 12.84
N GLY A 36 4.75 7.09 11.72
CA GLY A 36 5.65 6.19 10.97
C GLY A 36 6.02 4.91 11.71
N GLY A 37 6.65 3.97 11.00
CA GLY A 37 7.27 2.77 11.56
C GLY A 37 6.36 1.88 12.40
N ASP A 38 6.96 1.24 13.42
CA ASP A 38 6.25 0.34 14.33
C ASP A 38 5.13 1.03 15.11
N SER A 39 5.25 2.34 15.37
CA SER A 39 4.23 3.12 16.09
C SER A 39 2.96 3.25 15.26
N ALA A 40 3.09 3.50 13.95
CA ALA A 40 1.97 3.53 13.01
C ALA A 40 1.24 2.18 12.96
N VAL A 41 1.98 1.08 12.86
CA VAL A 41 1.40 -0.27 12.81
C VAL A 41 0.69 -0.62 14.11
N LYS A 42 1.31 -0.39 15.27
CA LYS A 42 0.71 -0.68 16.58
C LYS A 42 -0.58 0.11 16.80
N LEU A 43 -0.60 1.37 16.38
CA LEU A 43 -1.79 2.21 16.43
C LEU A 43 -2.92 1.59 15.59
N LEU A 44 -2.65 1.31 14.31
CA LEU A 44 -3.65 0.78 13.39
C LEU A 44 -4.15 -0.62 13.80
N GLN A 45 -3.26 -1.49 14.28
CA GLN A 45 -3.62 -2.81 14.81
C GLN A 45 -4.52 -2.71 16.04
N ARG A 46 -4.20 -1.81 16.98
CA ARG A 46 -5.02 -1.58 18.18
C ARG A 46 -6.46 -1.18 17.83
N HIS A 47 -6.63 -0.44 16.74
CA HIS A 47 -7.94 -0.01 16.26
C HIS A 47 -8.58 -0.96 15.25
N GLY A 48 -7.89 -2.03 14.83
CA GLY A 48 -8.37 -2.97 13.82
C GLY A 48 -8.41 -2.39 12.39
N LEU A 49 -7.71 -1.28 12.16
CA LEU A 49 -7.76 -0.49 10.92
C LEU A 49 -6.53 -0.68 10.01
N LEU A 50 -5.64 -1.63 10.32
CA LEU A 50 -4.40 -1.81 9.56
C LEU A 50 -4.67 -2.15 8.09
N ASN A 51 -5.61 -3.05 7.83
CA ASN A 51 -5.95 -3.44 6.47
C ASN A 51 -6.62 -2.28 5.70
N ASP A 52 -7.55 -1.56 6.34
CA ASP A 52 -8.19 -0.37 5.77
C ASP A 52 -7.18 0.73 5.42
N ALA A 53 -6.17 0.93 6.28
CA ALA A 53 -5.12 1.93 6.06
C ALA A 53 -4.20 1.55 4.90
N ILE A 54 -3.91 0.27 4.72
CA ILE A 54 -3.18 -0.24 3.56
C ILE A 54 -3.97 0.03 2.29
N ASP A 55 -5.25 -0.33 2.27
CA ASP A 55 -6.12 -0.17 1.10
C ASP A 55 -6.25 1.32 0.72
N LEU A 56 -6.46 2.19 1.72
CA LEU A 56 -6.49 3.64 1.52
C LEU A 56 -5.16 4.21 1.01
N GLY A 57 -4.03 3.67 1.49
CA GLY A 57 -2.71 4.09 1.03
C GLY A 57 -2.44 3.67 -0.42
N VAL A 58 -2.90 2.48 -0.82
CA VAL A 58 -2.84 1.99 -2.20
C VAL A 58 -3.69 2.87 -3.12
N GLU A 59 -4.92 3.20 -2.74
CA GLU A 59 -5.80 4.10 -3.50
C GLU A 59 -5.19 5.50 -3.69
N LYS A 60 -4.40 5.97 -2.71
CA LYS A 60 -3.70 7.26 -2.78
C LYS A 60 -2.38 7.20 -3.54
N GLY A 61 -1.89 6.01 -3.88
CA GLY A 61 -0.58 5.81 -4.50
C GLY A 61 0.61 6.02 -3.55
N GLU A 62 0.40 6.00 -2.24
CA GLU A 62 1.45 6.23 -1.24
C GLU A 62 2.17 4.94 -0.85
N PHE A 63 2.77 4.26 -1.84
CA PHE A 63 3.31 2.91 -1.65
C PHE A 63 4.47 2.81 -0.67
N ASP A 64 5.29 3.85 -0.50
CA ASP A 64 6.38 3.84 0.48
C ASP A 64 5.86 3.56 1.90
N PHE A 65 4.78 4.25 2.28
CA PHE A 65 4.14 4.07 3.57
C PHE A 65 3.38 2.73 3.64
N VAL A 66 2.72 2.33 2.56
CA VAL A 66 2.02 1.04 2.52
C VAL A 66 2.99 -0.13 2.66
N PHE A 67 4.15 -0.10 1.98
CA PHE A 67 5.17 -1.13 2.11
C PHE A 67 5.72 -1.20 3.53
N GLU A 68 5.91 -0.06 4.18
CA GLU A 68 6.29 -0.01 5.59
C GLU A 68 5.25 -0.71 6.47
N LEU A 69 3.96 -0.37 6.32
CA LEU A 69 2.86 -1.00 7.06
C LEU A 69 2.77 -2.51 6.80
N CYS A 70 2.90 -2.96 5.55
CA CYS A 70 2.85 -4.37 5.18
C CYS A 70 4.05 -5.14 5.75
N ARG A 71 5.27 -4.61 5.65
CA ARG A 71 6.48 -5.27 6.18
C ARG A 71 6.44 -5.47 7.69
N LEU A 72 5.92 -4.47 8.41
CA LEU A 72 5.90 -4.45 9.86
C LEU A 72 4.66 -5.12 10.46
N GLY A 73 3.49 -5.02 9.82
CA GLY A 73 2.21 -5.41 10.42
C GLY A 73 1.33 -6.35 9.62
N ALA A 74 1.49 -6.43 8.29
CA ALA A 74 0.57 -7.14 7.41
C ALA A 74 1.28 -7.82 6.22
N LYS A 75 2.25 -8.70 6.53
CA LYS A 75 3.08 -9.38 5.49
C LYS A 75 2.25 -10.18 4.48
N HIS A 76 1.07 -10.65 4.87
CA HIS A 76 0.14 -11.38 4.01
C HIS A 76 -0.45 -10.52 2.87
N LYS A 77 -0.56 -9.19 3.05
CA LYS A 77 -1.00 -8.24 2.01
C LYS A 77 0.13 -7.78 1.08
N LEU A 78 1.39 -8.05 1.44
CA LEU A 78 2.56 -7.61 0.68
C LEU A 78 2.52 -8.03 -0.81
N PRO A 79 2.14 -9.27 -1.18
CA PRO A 79 2.03 -9.65 -2.59
C PRO A 79 0.97 -8.84 -3.36
N GLU A 80 -0.18 -8.57 -2.74
CA GLU A 80 -1.25 -7.76 -3.35
C GLU A 80 -0.79 -6.31 -3.58
N VAL A 81 -0.10 -5.72 -2.60
CA VAL A 81 0.44 -4.35 -2.73
C VAL A 81 1.53 -4.28 -3.81
N HIS A 82 2.40 -5.30 -3.90
CA HIS A 82 3.39 -5.37 -4.98
C HIS A 82 2.73 -5.41 -6.37
N VAL A 83 1.64 -6.17 -6.54
CA VAL A 83 0.86 -6.19 -7.79
C VAL A 83 0.28 -4.82 -8.08
N LYS A 84 -0.36 -4.17 -7.11
CA LYS A 84 -0.93 -2.82 -7.31
C LYS A 84 0.11 -1.76 -7.64
N TYR A 85 1.29 -1.86 -7.04
CA TYR A 85 2.37 -0.96 -7.38
C TYR A 85 2.95 -1.23 -8.77
N ALA A 86 3.06 -2.50 -9.15
CA ALA A 86 3.49 -2.90 -10.49
C ALA A 86 2.51 -2.45 -11.58
N GLU A 87 1.19 -2.57 -11.36
CA GLU A 87 0.15 -2.04 -12.26
C GLU A 87 0.34 -0.53 -12.48
N GLN A 88 0.59 0.25 -11.42
CA GLN A 88 0.82 1.68 -11.55
C GLN A 88 2.14 2.03 -12.28
N LEU A 89 3.18 1.20 -12.11
CA LEU A 89 4.44 1.36 -12.84
C LEU A 89 4.29 0.99 -14.32
N GLU A 90 3.49 -0.02 -14.63
CA GLU A 90 3.11 -0.41 -15.98
C GLU A 90 2.35 0.72 -16.69
N ASP A 91 1.36 1.32 -16.02
CA ASP A 91 0.64 2.50 -16.52
C ASP A 91 1.57 3.71 -16.74
N ALA A 92 2.63 3.83 -15.94
CA ALA A 92 3.67 4.85 -16.10
C ALA A 92 4.73 4.50 -17.16
N GLY A 93 4.71 3.28 -17.72
CA GLY A 93 5.65 2.78 -18.72
C GLY A 93 7.01 2.30 -18.14
N ASP A 94 7.14 2.16 -16.82
CA ASP A 94 8.35 1.64 -16.16
C ASP A 94 8.26 0.11 -15.97
N PHE A 95 8.29 -0.60 -17.10
CA PHE A 95 8.14 -2.07 -17.16
C PHE A 95 9.25 -2.80 -16.39
N ALA A 96 10.47 -2.25 -16.37
CA ALA A 96 11.61 -2.86 -15.68
C ALA A 96 11.40 -2.87 -14.15
N LYS A 97 10.85 -1.79 -13.57
CA LYS A 97 10.46 -1.82 -12.16
C LYS A 97 9.21 -2.64 -11.92
N ALA A 98 8.22 -2.57 -12.82
CA ALA A 98 7.00 -3.37 -12.70
C ALA A 98 7.32 -4.88 -12.63
N GLU A 99 8.24 -5.38 -13.48
CA GLU A 99 8.74 -6.76 -13.43
C GLU A 99 9.25 -7.12 -12.03
N GLN A 100 10.12 -6.30 -11.43
CA GLN A 100 10.69 -6.59 -10.12
C GLN A 100 9.60 -6.77 -9.05
N PHE A 101 8.57 -5.93 -9.07
CA PHE A 101 7.47 -6.00 -8.11
C PHE A 101 6.53 -7.17 -8.38
N TYR A 102 6.18 -7.45 -9.64
CA TYR A 102 5.40 -8.65 -9.98
C TYR A 102 6.14 -9.94 -9.61
N LEU A 103 7.46 -10.03 -9.81
CA LEU A 103 8.27 -11.18 -9.38
C LEU A 103 8.30 -11.30 -7.85
N GLN A 104 8.42 -10.19 -7.11
CA GLN A 104 8.30 -10.19 -5.64
C GLN A 104 6.91 -10.61 -5.15
N ALA A 105 5.87 -10.42 -5.96
CA ALA A 105 4.52 -10.92 -5.72
C ALA A 105 4.32 -12.40 -6.12
N ASN A 106 5.35 -13.05 -6.66
CA ASN A 106 5.29 -14.39 -7.25
C ASN A 106 4.28 -14.48 -8.42
N LYS A 107 4.20 -13.39 -9.20
CA LYS A 107 3.29 -13.19 -10.33
C LYS A 107 4.04 -13.12 -11.66
N ALA A 108 4.88 -14.12 -11.92
CA ALA A 108 5.68 -14.20 -13.15
C ALA A 108 4.82 -14.26 -14.42
N ARG A 109 3.63 -14.87 -14.34
CA ARG A 109 2.69 -14.92 -15.47
C ARG A 109 2.23 -13.52 -15.89
N GLU A 110 1.94 -12.66 -14.91
CA GLU A 110 1.54 -11.28 -15.12
C GLU A 110 2.67 -10.47 -15.79
N VAL A 111 3.95 -10.74 -15.45
CA VAL A 111 5.12 -10.15 -16.13
C VAL A 111 5.20 -10.56 -17.61
N VAL A 112 5.02 -11.86 -17.91
CA VAL A 112 5.05 -12.35 -19.29
C VAL A 112 3.92 -11.70 -20.11
N LEU A 113 2.72 -11.59 -19.53
CA LEU A 113 1.59 -10.92 -20.18
C LEU A 113 1.86 -9.43 -20.45
N MET A 114 2.44 -8.72 -19.47
CA MET A 114 2.86 -7.33 -19.61
C MET A 114 3.82 -7.16 -20.79
N TYR A 115 4.88 -7.96 -20.87
CA TYR A 115 5.85 -7.87 -21.97
C TYR A 115 5.26 -8.27 -23.33
N MET A 116 4.39 -9.29 -23.38
CA MET A 116 3.70 -9.65 -24.62
C MET A 116 2.78 -8.52 -25.12
N HIS A 117 2.05 -7.85 -24.23
CA HIS A 117 1.23 -6.70 -24.60
C HIS A 117 2.09 -5.54 -25.14
N ASN A 118 3.29 -5.36 -24.59
CA ASN A 118 4.26 -4.37 -25.05
C ASN A 118 5.08 -4.79 -26.28
N GLN A 119 4.81 -5.98 -26.86
CA GLN A 119 5.54 -6.57 -27.99
C GLN A 119 7.04 -6.79 -27.72
N ASP A 120 7.44 -6.86 -26.46
CA ASP A 120 8.80 -7.18 -26.03
C ASP A 120 8.91 -8.70 -25.81
N TRP A 121 9.06 -9.42 -26.92
CA TRP A 121 9.08 -10.87 -26.95
C TRP A 121 10.34 -11.45 -26.30
N ASP A 122 11.47 -10.76 -26.41
CA ASP A 122 12.75 -11.19 -25.82
C ASP A 122 12.68 -11.19 -24.29
N SER A 123 12.12 -10.13 -23.70
CA SER A 123 11.90 -10.07 -22.24
C SER A 123 10.84 -11.07 -21.79
N ALA A 124 9.79 -11.31 -22.59
CA ALA A 124 8.76 -12.29 -22.26
C ALA A 124 9.30 -13.73 -22.23
N GLU A 125 10.15 -14.11 -23.21
CA GLU A 125 10.79 -15.42 -23.26
C GLU A 125 11.73 -15.64 -22.07
N ARG A 126 12.55 -14.64 -21.72
CA ARG A 126 13.46 -14.69 -20.56
C ARG A 126 12.75 -14.99 -19.24
N ILE A 127 11.53 -14.50 -19.07
CA ILE A 127 10.76 -14.71 -17.83
C ILE A 127 10.00 -16.05 -17.86
N ALA A 128 9.77 -16.61 -19.04
CA ALA A 128 9.06 -17.87 -19.22
C ALA A 128 9.97 -19.11 -19.09
N GLU A 129 11.28 -18.97 -19.33
CA GLU A 129 12.30 -19.99 -19.08
C GLU A 129 12.59 -20.23 -17.58
#